data_AF-A0A536DMR3-F1
#
_entry.id   AF-A0A536DMR3-F1
#
_cell.length_a   1.000
_cell.length_b   1.000
_cell.length_c   1.000
_cell.angle_alpha   90.00
_cell.angle_beta   90.00
_cell.angle_gamma   90.00
#
_symmetry.space_group_name_H-M   'P 1'
#
loop_
_entity.id
_entity.type
_entity.pdbx_description
1 polymer ?
#
loop_
_entity_poly.entity_id
_entity_poly.type
_entity_poly.pdbx_seq_one_letter_code
_entity_poly.pdbx_strand_id
1 'polypeptide(L)'
;MGSLSGNAPEFDSKPLDEHDNERLVKVLEACWQALDRAARAARGKELRKGTRGGGRPLDGVVQHVLDGEDGYLRRLEYKRDKQAEKDARLSRKAMLEALAGSVRGEVPEQGPRGGKRWTGRYFVRREAWHVLDHTWEIEDRSQ
;
A
#
# COMPACT_ATOMS: atom_id res chain seq x y z
N MET A 1 16.60 17.14 18.33
CA MET A 1 15.69 15.98 18.34
C MET A 1 14.38 16.42 17.71
N GLY A 2 14.18 16.10 16.42
CA GLY A 2 12.92 16.43 15.74
C GLY A 2 11.84 15.47 16.21
N SER A 3 10.77 15.99 16.80
CA SER A 3 9.56 15.24 17.08
C SER A 3 9.05 14.62 15.77
N LEU A 4 9.00 13.28 15.70
CA LEU A 4 8.30 12.56 14.64
C LEU A 4 6.79 12.74 14.88
N SER A 5 6.28 13.94 14.63
CA SER A 5 4.83 14.14 14.55
C SER A 5 4.32 13.17 13.49
N GLY A 6 3.25 12.42 13.78
CA GLY A 6 2.60 11.49 12.85
C GLY A 6 1.96 12.16 11.61
N ASN A 7 2.41 13.36 11.25
CA ASN A 7 2.04 14.07 10.05
C ASN A 7 2.90 13.61 8.88
N ALA A 8 2.29 13.54 7.68
CA ALA A 8 3.01 13.30 6.46
C ALA A 8 4.12 14.35 6.28
N PRO A 9 5.33 13.96 5.82
CA PRO A 9 6.35 14.93 5.46
C PRO A 9 5.82 15.95 4.45
N GLU A 10 6.19 17.22 4.59
CA GLU A 10 5.73 18.30 3.71
C GLU A 10 5.99 18.03 2.22
N PHE A 11 7.05 17.27 1.92
CA PHE A 11 7.35 16.83 0.56
C PHE A 11 6.22 16.01 -0.07
N ASP A 12 5.50 15.23 0.72
CA ASP A 12 4.40 14.41 0.23
C ASP A 12 3.19 15.27 -0.20
N SER A 13 3.07 16.52 0.26
CA SER A 13 2.00 17.43 -0.19
C SER A 13 2.20 17.99 -1.60
N LYS A 14 3.37 17.79 -2.20
CA LYS A 14 3.67 18.33 -3.54
C LYS A 14 2.94 17.53 -4.63
N PRO A 15 2.58 18.18 -5.76
CA PRO A 15 2.13 17.49 -6.95
C PRO A 15 3.13 16.43 -7.41
N LEU A 16 2.62 15.46 -8.17
CA LEU A 16 3.39 14.38 -8.77
C LEU A 16 3.53 14.66 -10.26
N ASP A 17 4.76 14.73 -10.76
CA ASP A 17 5.03 14.78 -12.21
C ASP A 17 5.30 13.37 -12.77
N GLU A 18 5.51 13.26 -14.08
CA GLU A 18 5.71 11.97 -14.75
C GLU A 18 7.02 11.28 -14.31
N HIS A 19 8.08 12.05 -14.08
CA HIS A 19 9.35 11.48 -13.64
C HIS A 19 9.27 10.94 -12.22
N ASP A 20 8.58 11.65 -11.32
CA ASP A 20 8.25 11.14 -10.00
C ASP A 20 7.37 9.91 -10.08
N ASN A 21 6.36 9.90 -10.96
CA ASN A 21 5.47 8.76 -11.17
C ASN A 21 6.26 7.51 -11.55
N GLU A 22 7.12 7.57 -12.57
CA GLU A 22 7.98 6.43 -12.98
C GLU A 22 8.82 5.89 -11.82
N ARG A 23 9.37 6.77 -10.99
CA ARG A 23 10.17 6.37 -9.83
C ARG A 23 9.32 5.70 -8.76
N LEU A 24 8.16 6.26 -8.45
CA LEU A 24 7.26 5.75 -7.42
C LEU A 24 6.59 4.43 -7.83
N VAL A 25 6.28 4.25 -9.11
CA VAL A 25 5.82 2.96 -9.66
C VAL A 25 6.86 1.88 -9.38
N LYS A 26 8.14 2.13 -9.72
CA LYS A 26 9.24 1.17 -9.46
C LYS A 26 9.39 0.85 -7.97
N VAL A 27 9.16 1.81 -7.09
CA VAL A 27 9.19 1.59 -5.64
C VAL A 27 8.06 0.66 -5.20
N LEU A 28 6.82 0.92 -5.63
CA LEU A 28 5.67 0.05 -5.29
C LEU A 28 5.87 -1.37 -5.82
N GLU A 29 6.33 -1.51 -7.06
CA GLU A 29 6.64 -2.82 -7.64
C GLU A 29 7.70 -3.56 -6.83
N ALA A 30 8.77 -2.89 -6.40
CA ALA A 30 9.80 -3.50 -5.57
C ALA A 30 9.25 -3.95 -4.20
N CYS A 31 8.40 -3.14 -3.57
CA CYS A 31 7.73 -3.49 -2.31
C CYS A 31 6.83 -4.73 -2.48
N TRP A 32 5.98 -4.76 -3.49
CA TRP A 32 5.11 -5.90 -3.78
C TRP A 32 5.89 -7.17 -4.12
N GLN A 33 6.99 -7.04 -4.87
CA GLN A 33 7.88 -8.17 -5.14
C GLN A 33 8.54 -8.69 -3.86
N ALA A 34 8.87 -7.82 -2.90
CA ALA A 34 9.40 -8.23 -1.61
C ALA A 34 8.36 -9.02 -0.82
N LEU A 35 7.13 -8.52 -0.73
CA LEU A 35 6.01 -9.24 -0.10
C LEU A 35 5.80 -10.61 -0.75
N ASP A 36 5.78 -10.68 -2.08
CA ASP A 36 5.59 -11.92 -2.81
C ASP A 36 6.74 -12.93 -2.55
N ARG A 37 7.98 -12.45 -2.42
CA ARG A 37 9.13 -13.30 -2.05
C ARG A 37 9.01 -13.82 -0.63
N ALA A 38 8.72 -12.96 0.33
CA ALA A 38 8.53 -13.34 1.73
C ALA A 38 7.39 -14.36 1.88
N ALA A 39 6.25 -14.09 1.24
CA ALA A 39 5.11 -15.01 1.25
C ALA A 39 5.45 -16.36 0.63
N ARG A 40 6.17 -16.40 -0.51
CA ARG A 40 6.65 -17.66 -1.10
C ARG A 40 7.59 -18.42 -0.18
N ALA A 41 8.53 -17.74 0.48
CA ALA A 41 9.49 -18.36 1.40
C ALA A 41 8.83 -18.93 2.67
N ALA A 42 7.70 -18.36 3.08
CA ALA A 42 6.93 -18.80 4.24
C ALA A 42 5.89 -19.89 3.92
N ARG A 43 5.70 -20.28 2.65
CA ARG A 43 4.69 -21.29 2.26
C ARG A 43 4.92 -22.61 3.00
N GLY A 44 3.84 -23.16 3.53
CA GLY A 44 3.87 -24.41 4.30
C GLY A 44 4.38 -24.28 5.74
N LYS A 45 4.82 -23.08 6.16
CA LYS A 45 5.22 -22.81 7.53
C LYS A 45 4.06 -22.24 8.34
N GLU A 46 3.97 -22.62 9.61
CA GLU A 46 3.12 -21.90 10.57
C GLU A 46 3.86 -20.66 11.07
N LEU A 47 3.24 -19.48 10.94
CA LEU A 47 3.83 -18.23 11.44
C LEU A 47 3.74 -18.18 12.96
N ARG A 48 4.88 -17.97 13.63
CA ARG A 48 4.95 -17.82 15.09
C ARG A 48 3.94 -16.79 15.58
N LYS A 49 3.24 -17.09 16.67
CA LYS A 49 2.28 -16.17 17.30
C LYS A 49 3.02 -15.19 18.23
N GLY A 50 2.42 -14.02 18.43
CA GLY A 50 2.91 -13.05 19.41
C GLY A 50 2.73 -13.52 20.86
N THR A 51 3.29 -12.77 21.81
CA THR A 51 3.30 -13.12 23.25
C THR A 51 1.93 -13.36 23.86
N ARG A 52 0.87 -12.76 23.29
CA ARG A 52 -0.53 -12.95 23.71
C ARG A 52 -1.29 -13.95 22.83
N GLY A 53 -0.60 -14.78 22.06
CA GLY A 53 -1.18 -15.77 21.15
C GLY A 53 -1.83 -15.18 19.88
N GLY A 54 -1.75 -13.86 19.68
CA GLY A 54 -2.29 -13.18 18.50
C GLY A 54 -1.38 -13.28 17.27
N GLY A 55 -1.94 -13.02 16.09
CA GLY A 55 -1.23 -12.99 14.81
C GLY A 55 -2.03 -13.70 13.72
N ARG A 56 -2.04 -13.13 12.52
CA ARG A 56 -2.69 -13.76 11.35
C ARG A 56 -1.82 -14.91 10.83
N PRO A 57 -2.43 -15.98 10.26
CA PRO A 57 -1.69 -16.93 9.44
C PRO A 57 -1.20 -16.24 8.15
N LEU A 58 -0.29 -16.88 7.41
CA LEU A 58 0.32 -16.32 6.20
C LEU A 58 -0.73 -15.75 5.22
N ASP A 59 -1.71 -16.57 4.83
CA ASP A 59 -2.76 -16.14 3.90
C ASP A 59 -3.59 -14.97 4.46
N GLY A 60 -3.76 -14.93 5.79
CA GLY A 60 -4.43 -13.81 6.46
C GLY A 60 -3.63 -12.51 6.42
N VAL A 61 -2.29 -12.57 6.47
CA VAL A 61 -1.42 -11.39 6.30
C VAL A 61 -1.51 -10.89 4.86
N VAL A 62 -1.40 -11.77 3.87
CA VAL A 62 -1.49 -11.40 2.44
C VAL A 62 -2.86 -10.81 2.11
N GLN A 63 -3.94 -11.42 2.61
CA GLN A 63 -5.29 -10.88 2.43
C GLN A 63 -5.45 -9.52 3.09
N HIS A 64 -4.86 -9.32 4.27
CA HIS A 64 -4.92 -8.04 4.97
C HIS A 64 -4.29 -6.90 4.16
N VAL A 65 -3.16 -7.17 3.48
CA VAL A 65 -2.55 -6.18 2.57
C VAL A 65 -3.52 -5.82 1.45
N LEU A 66 -4.09 -6.82 0.77
CA LEU A 66 -5.04 -6.64 -0.34
C LEU A 66 -6.32 -5.90 0.07
N ASP A 67 -6.83 -6.16 1.28
CA ASP A 67 -8.00 -5.47 1.83
C ASP A 67 -7.69 -4.00 2.13
N GLY A 68 -6.47 -3.70 2.59
CA GLY A 68 -6.02 -2.33 2.87
C GLY A 68 -5.94 -1.44 1.61
N GLU A 69 -5.54 -2.02 0.48
CA GLU A 69 -5.42 -1.30 -0.80
C GLU A 69 -6.74 -0.64 -1.24
N ASP A 70 -7.90 -1.27 -0.98
CA ASP A 70 -9.23 -0.69 -1.24
C ASP A 70 -9.44 0.64 -0.52
N GLY A 71 -9.02 0.67 0.75
CA GLY A 71 -9.10 1.86 1.59
C GLY A 71 -8.25 2.98 1.02
N TYR A 72 -7.08 2.67 0.49
CA TYR A 72 -6.15 3.65 -0.07
C TYR A 72 -6.59 4.16 -1.44
N LEU A 73 -7.11 3.30 -2.33
CA LEU A 73 -7.67 3.71 -3.62
C LEU A 73 -8.80 4.73 -3.47
N ARG A 74 -9.68 4.53 -2.48
CA ARG A 74 -10.73 5.49 -2.15
C ARG A 74 -10.21 6.86 -1.71
N ARG A 75 -8.97 6.94 -1.21
CA ARG A 75 -8.33 8.23 -0.85
C ARG A 75 -7.87 9.01 -2.08
N LEU A 76 -7.80 8.37 -3.25
CA LEU A 76 -7.57 8.98 -4.56
C LEU A 76 -8.84 9.05 -5.43
N GLU A 77 -10.04 8.87 -4.86
CA GLU A 77 -11.30 8.77 -5.62
C GLU A 77 -11.31 7.67 -6.69
N TYR A 78 -10.42 6.68 -6.56
CA TYR A 78 -10.35 5.57 -7.48
C TYR A 78 -11.20 4.41 -6.97
N LYS A 79 -12.02 3.85 -7.86
CA LYS A 79 -12.85 2.68 -7.55
C LYS A 79 -12.27 1.47 -8.29
N ARG A 80 -11.73 0.50 -7.55
CA ARG A 80 -11.33 -0.77 -8.14
C ARG A 80 -12.53 -1.63 -8.53
N ASP A 81 -12.30 -2.50 -9.50
CA ASP A 81 -13.24 -3.55 -9.89
C ASP A 81 -13.41 -4.59 -8.76
N LYS A 82 -14.57 -5.24 -8.66
CA LYS A 82 -14.81 -6.31 -7.68
C LYS A 82 -13.85 -7.48 -7.83
N GLN A 83 -13.42 -7.79 -9.05
CA GLN A 83 -12.44 -8.85 -9.28
C GLN A 83 -11.08 -8.50 -8.66
N ALA A 84 -10.72 -7.22 -8.64
CA ALA A 84 -9.50 -6.74 -8.00
C ALA A 84 -9.56 -6.83 -6.46
N GLU A 85 -10.75 -6.98 -5.86
CA GLU A 85 -10.86 -7.21 -4.41
C GLU A 85 -10.31 -8.58 -3.98
N LYS A 86 -10.18 -9.52 -4.92
CA LYS A 86 -9.76 -10.91 -4.66
C LYS A 86 -8.50 -11.30 -5.43
N ASP A 87 -7.94 -10.39 -6.20
CA ASP A 87 -6.80 -10.63 -7.08
C ASP A 87 -5.76 -9.53 -6.90
N ALA A 88 -4.65 -9.87 -6.24
CA ALA A 88 -3.57 -8.94 -5.96
C ALA A 88 -2.98 -8.32 -7.24
N ARG A 89 -2.93 -9.05 -8.36
CA ARG A 89 -2.39 -8.51 -9.62
C ARG A 89 -3.30 -7.41 -10.15
N LEU A 90 -4.60 -7.65 -10.14
CA LEU A 90 -5.59 -6.66 -10.60
C LEU A 90 -5.68 -5.48 -9.64
N SER A 91 -5.56 -5.71 -8.33
CA SER A 91 -5.50 -4.63 -7.34
C SER A 91 -4.27 -3.74 -7.55
N ARG A 92 -3.09 -4.32 -7.71
CA ARG A 92 -1.85 -3.57 -8.03
C ARG A 92 -1.98 -2.77 -9.31
N LYS A 93 -2.60 -3.34 -10.37
CA LYS A 93 -2.89 -2.60 -11.61
C LYS A 93 -3.76 -1.36 -11.32
N ALA A 94 -4.83 -1.52 -10.54
CA ALA A 94 -5.69 -0.41 -10.13
C ALA A 94 -4.94 0.65 -9.31
N MET A 95 -4.03 0.24 -8.42
CA MET A 95 -3.16 1.14 -7.64
C MET A 95 -2.26 1.99 -8.55
N LEU A 96 -1.66 1.38 -9.57
CA LEU A 96 -0.83 2.10 -10.55
C LEU A 96 -1.66 3.04 -11.44
N GLU A 97 -2.86 2.63 -11.85
CA GLU A 97 -3.79 3.47 -12.61
C GLU A 97 -4.24 4.70 -11.81
N ALA A 98 -4.56 4.51 -10.51
CA ALA A 98 -4.92 5.59 -9.61
C ALA A 98 -3.77 6.59 -9.39
N LEU A 99 -2.53 6.09 -9.29
CA LEU A 99 -1.35 6.93 -9.21
C LEU A 99 -1.17 7.77 -10.49
N ALA A 100 -1.31 7.15 -11.66
CA ALA A 100 -1.24 7.86 -12.94
C ALA A 100 -2.37 8.91 -13.08
N GLY A 101 -3.57 8.66 -12.55
CA GLY A 101 -4.65 9.65 -12.48
C GLY A 101 -4.28 10.86 -11.62
N SER A 102 -3.48 10.66 -10.56
CA SER A 102 -2.97 11.76 -9.74
C SER A 102 -2.02 12.67 -10.53
N VAL A 103 -1.20 12.12 -11.44
CA VAL A 103 -0.32 12.89 -12.33
C VAL A 103 -1.15 13.75 -13.30
N ARG A 104 -2.26 13.20 -13.81
CA ARG A 104 -3.18 13.90 -14.72
C ARG A 104 -4.07 14.93 -14.02
N GLY A 105 -3.96 15.07 -12.69
CA GLY A 105 -4.79 15.99 -11.92
C GLY A 105 -6.26 15.56 -11.79
N GLU A 106 -6.55 14.27 -11.96
CA GLU A 106 -7.91 13.71 -11.90
C GLU A 106 -8.40 13.52 -10.46
N VAL A 107 -7.50 13.59 -9.49
CA VAL A 107 -7.84 13.46 -8.06
C VAL A 107 -8.20 14.84 -7.50
N PRO A 108 -9.46 15.07 -7.07
CA PRO A 108 -9.86 16.35 -6.50
C PRO A 108 -9.18 16.56 -5.14
N GLU A 109 -8.93 17.82 -4.76
CA GLU A 109 -8.31 18.13 -3.45
C GLU A 109 -9.16 17.67 -2.25
N GLN A 110 -10.49 17.66 -2.42
CA GLN A 110 -11.47 17.28 -1.41
C GLN A 110 -12.45 16.26 -1.98
N GLY A 111 -12.83 15.29 -1.15
CA GLY A 111 -13.87 14.34 -1.52
C GLY A 111 -15.29 14.91 -1.35
N PRO A 112 -16.32 14.18 -1.80
CA PRO A 112 -17.72 14.63 -1.77
C PRO A 112 -18.29 14.87 -0.36
N ARG A 113 -17.58 14.43 0.68
CA ARG A 113 -17.93 14.65 2.11
C ARG A 113 -16.99 15.64 2.81
N GLY A 114 -16.25 16.47 2.06
CA GLY A 114 -15.37 17.52 2.58
C GLY A 114 -14.02 17.06 3.14
N GLY A 115 -13.72 15.76 3.13
CA GLY A 115 -12.43 15.23 3.58
C GLY A 115 -11.33 15.41 2.55
N LYS A 116 -10.15 15.91 2.96
CA LYS A 116 -8.98 16.06 2.09
C LYS A 116 -8.57 14.70 1.47
N ARG A 117 -8.33 14.70 0.16
CA ARG A 117 -7.80 13.55 -0.57
C ARG A 117 -6.29 13.46 -0.43
N TRP A 118 -5.77 12.27 -0.69
CA TRP A 118 -4.34 12.06 -0.65
C TRP A 118 -3.72 12.59 -1.94
N THR A 119 -2.48 13.06 -1.84
CA THR A 119 -1.62 13.23 -3.01
C THR A 119 -1.11 11.86 -3.46
N GLY A 120 -0.70 11.74 -4.72
CA GLY A 120 -0.05 10.52 -5.21
C GLY A 120 1.19 10.13 -4.40
N ARG A 121 1.99 11.12 -3.95
CA ARG A 121 3.17 10.88 -3.10
C ARG A 121 2.81 10.27 -1.76
N TYR A 122 1.83 10.85 -1.07
CA TYR A 122 1.41 10.33 0.24
C TYR A 122 0.78 8.94 0.12
N PHE A 123 0.01 8.72 -0.94
CA PHE A 123 -0.53 7.39 -1.27
C PHE A 123 0.59 6.35 -1.41
N VAL A 124 1.61 6.63 -2.22
CA VAL A 124 2.74 5.69 -2.41
C VAL A 124 3.48 5.44 -1.10
N ARG A 125 3.72 6.47 -0.29
CA ARG A 125 4.36 6.27 1.03
C ARG A 125 3.56 5.32 1.91
N ARG A 126 2.25 5.53 1.99
CA ARG A 126 1.36 4.72 2.86
C ARG A 126 1.27 3.29 2.39
N GLU A 127 1.16 3.07 1.08
CA GLU A 127 1.13 1.74 0.51
C GLU A 127 2.48 1.02 0.67
N ALA A 128 3.59 1.66 0.30
CA ALA A 128 4.92 1.07 0.44
C ALA A 128 5.25 0.70 1.89
N TRP A 129 4.93 1.59 2.84
CA TRP A 129 5.11 1.29 4.27
C TRP A 129 4.26 0.10 4.71
N HIS A 130 2.98 0.05 4.35
CA HIS A 130 2.07 -1.03 4.73
C HIS A 130 2.52 -2.38 4.17
N VAL A 131 2.93 -2.41 2.90
CA VAL A 131 3.44 -3.63 2.25
C VAL A 131 4.73 -4.11 2.90
N LEU A 132 5.68 -3.19 3.18
CA LEU A 132 6.95 -3.56 3.81
C LEU A 132 6.79 -3.99 5.26
N ASP A 133 5.91 -3.35 6.03
CA ASP A 133 5.59 -3.74 7.41
C ASP A 133 5.13 -5.20 7.46
N HIS A 134 4.21 -5.60 6.56
CA HIS A 134 3.75 -6.97 6.48
C HIS A 134 4.74 -7.94 5.80
N THR A 135 5.63 -7.44 4.95
CA THR A 135 6.76 -8.23 4.44
C THR A 135 7.66 -8.66 5.59
N TRP A 136 8.07 -7.71 6.44
CA TRP A 136 8.90 -7.99 7.61
C TRP A 136 8.16 -8.81 8.67
N GLU A 137 6.85 -8.58 8.87
CA GLU A 137 6.04 -9.46 9.72
C GLU A 137 6.14 -10.93 9.29
N ILE A 138 6.05 -11.22 7.99
CA ILE A 138 6.17 -12.58 7.47
C ILE A 138 7.60 -13.12 7.69
N GLU A 139 8.62 -12.34 7.33
CA GLU A 139 10.02 -12.75 7.45
C GLU A 139 10.40 -13.06 8.91
N ASP A 140 9.98 -12.22 9.85
CA ASP A 140 10.27 -12.38 11.28
C ASP A 140 9.50 -13.54 11.90
N ARG A 141 8.28 -13.82 11.45
CA ARG A 141 7.43 -14.87 12.04
C ARG A 141 7.59 -16.24 11.38
N SER A 142 8.31 -16.33 10.26
CA SER A 142 8.51 -17.58 9.48
C SER A 142 9.88 -18.25 9.69
N GLN A 143 10.70 -17.71 10.58
CA GLN A 143 11.95 -18.33 11.03
C GLN A 143 11.69 -19.48 12.01
#